data_AF-A0A7C2LBM7-F1
#
_entry.id   AF-A0A7C2LBM7-F1
#
_cell.length_a   1.000
_cell.length_b   1.000
_cell.length_c   1.000
_cell.angle_alpha   90.00
_cell.angle_beta   90.00
_cell.angle_gamma   90.00
#
_symmetry.space_group_name_H-M   'P 1'
#
loop_
_entity.id
_entity.type
_entity.pdbx_description
1 polymer ?
#
loop_
_entity_poly.entity_id
_entity_poly.type
_entity_poly.pdbx_seq_one_letter_code
_entity_poly.pdbx_strand_id
1 'polypeptide(L)'
;MRTRRPAMVFGSGLLLATLAMVVVLTREGIEARLLQRRAALAGMARVKLSGKWGYIDRTGRIVINPQFEEAGDFSEGLARVKTGGKWGYVDRTGRFLINPQFEEAGDFSQGLARVKLGGKWGYVDRRGEVIIPPQFSEASDFSRSF
;
A
#
# COMPACT_ATOMS: atom_id res chain seq x y z
N MET A 1 18.75 29.53 65.32
CA MET A 1 18.50 29.89 63.91
C MET A 1 18.04 28.65 63.16
N ARG A 2 16.84 28.71 62.55
CA ARG A 2 16.24 27.65 61.72
C ARG A 2 16.80 27.72 60.30
N THR A 3 17.23 26.61 59.71
CA THR A 3 17.23 26.43 58.25
C THR A 3 16.90 24.98 57.88
N ARG A 4 16.01 24.85 56.91
CA ARG A 4 15.23 23.66 56.53
C ARG A 4 16.06 22.64 55.75
N ARG A 5 15.67 21.36 55.84
CA ARG A 5 16.05 20.31 54.86
C ARG A 5 15.54 20.67 53.46
N PRO A 6 16.18 20.14 52.40
CA PRO A 6 15.43 19.62 51.28
C PRO A 6 15.70 18.12 51.10
N ALA A 7 14.61 17.35 51.09
CA ALA A 7 14.61 16.01 50.52
C ALA A 7 14.63 16.16 48.99
N MET A 8 15.62 15.57 48.33
CA MET A 8 15.66 15.52 46.87
C MET A 8 14.93 14.27 46.42
N VAL A 9 13.67 14.45 46.00
CA VAL A 9 12.87 13.43 45.34
C VAL A 9 13.37 13.35 43.89
N PHE A 10 14.04 12.25 43.53
CA PHE A 10 14.28 11.95 42.12
C PHE A 10 12.95 11.52 41.49
N GLY A 11 12.43 12.38 40.61
CA GLY A 11 11.22 12.11 39.85
C GLY A 11 11.38 10.86 38.99
N SER A 12 10.61 9.83 39.32
CA SER A 12 10.33 8.69 38.46
C SER A 12 9.41 9.13 37.31
N GLY A 13 10.00 9.75 36.28
CA GLY A 13 9.25 10.29 35.13
C GLY A 13 9.77 9.90 33.75
N LEU A 14 10.85 9.12 33.66
CA LEU A 14 11.55 8.86 32.39
C LEU A 14 11.87 7.38 32.12
N LEU A 15 11.06 6.46 32.64
CA LEU A 15 11.22 5.02 32.36
C LEU A 15 10.15 4.45 31.40
N LEU A 16 9.02 5.14 31.22
CA LEU A 16 7.90 4.63 30.41
C LEU A 16 8.10 4.81 28.90
N ALA A 17 8.87 5.81 28.47
CA ALA A 17 9.13 6.03 27.03
C ALA A 17 10.24 5.12 26.47
N THR A 18 11.25 4.77 27.27
CA THR A 18 12.35 3.92 26.82
C THR A 18 11.95 2.45 26.74
N LEU A 19 11.09 1.95 27.63
CA LEU A 19 10.65 0.55 27.59
C LEU A 19 9.81 0.26 26.33
N ALA A 20 8.91 1.17 25.94
CA ALA A 20 8.15 1.06 24.69
C ALA A 20 9.08 1.10 23.46
N MET A 21 10.13 1.94 23.49
CA MET A 21 11.10 2.04 22.39
C MET A 21 12.02 0.81 22.31
N VAL A 22 12.39 0.21 23.45
CA VAL A 22 13.20 -1.01 23.54
C VAL A 22 12.41 -2.23 23.07
N VAL A 23 11.13 -2.37 23.46
CA VAL A 23 10.26 -3.45 22.95
C VAL A 23 10.18 -3.43 21.43
N VAL A 24 10.06 -2.25 20.80
CA VAL A 24 10.01 -2.10 19.32
C VAL A 24 11.31 -2.51 18.61
N LEU A 25 12.46 -2.44 19.29
CA LEU A 25 13.78 -2.81 18.75
C LEU A 25 14.25 -4.21 19.15
N THR A 26 13.56 -4.88 20.08
CA THR A 26 13.85 -6.27 20.42
C THR A 26 13.53 -7.22 19.26
N ARG A 27 14.18 -8.39 19.23
CA ARG A 27 13.92 -9.43 18.21
C ARG A 27 12.43 -9.79 18.14
N GLU A 28 11.76 -9.87 19.28
CA GLU A 28 10.31 -10.12 19.36
C GLU A 28 9.47 -8.96 18.79
N GLY A 29 9.86 -7.70 19.05
CA GLY A 29 9.18 -6.53 18.47
C GLY A 29 9.35 -6.39 16.96
N ILE A 30 10.54 -6.72 16.44
CA ILE A 30 10.81 -6.75 15.00
C ILE A 30 10.04 -7.89 14.35
N GLU A 31 10.05 -9.10 14.92
CA GLU A 31 9.31 -10.24 14.40
C GLU A 31 7.79 -10.00 14.44
N ALA A 32 7.25 -9.42 15.51
CA ALA A 32 5.83 -9.06 15.58
C ALA A 32 5.45 -8.05 14.49
N ARG A 33 6.29 -7.03 14.23
CA ARG A 33 6.05 -6.05 13.17
C ARG A 33 6.20 -6.65 11.77
N LEU A 34 7.13 -7.59 11.59
CA LEU A 34 7.31 -8.33 10.34
C LEU A 34 6.17 -9.32 10.10
N LEU A 35 5.64 -9.96 11.14
CA LEU A 35 4.52 -10.89 11.05
C LEU A 35 3.21 -10.14 10.77
N GLN A 36 2.96 -9.00 11.42
CA GLN A 36 1.85 -8.10 11.08
C GLN A 36 1.96 -7.56 9.65
N ARG A 37 3.19 -7.25 9.19
CA ARG A 37 3.42 -6.89 7.78
C ARG A 37 3.13 -8.07 6.85
N ARG A 38 3.63 -9.28 7.14
CA ARG A 38 3.39 -10.49 6.33
C ARG A 38 1.92 -10.90 6.28
N ALA A 39 1.20 -10.80 7.40
CA ALA A 39 -0.23 -11.10 7.48
C ALA A 39 -1.08 -10.08 6.71
N ALA A 40 -0.72 -8.78 6.75
CA ALA A 40 -1.36 -7.76 5.91
C ALA A 40 -1.10 -7.98 4.41
N LEU A 41 0.00 -8.64 4.04
CA LEU A 41 0.27 -9.04 2.65
C LEU A 41 -0.56 -10.25 2.20
N ALA A 42 -1.22 -10.97 3.12
CA ALA A 42 -2.01 -12.17 2.82
C ALA A 42 -3.51 -11.85 2.77
N GLY A 43 -3.95 -11.26 1.66
CA GLY A 43 -5.36 -10.97 1.37
C GLY A 43 -5.78 -9.59 1.86
N MET A 44 -5.97 -8.67 0.91
CA MET A 44 -6.51 -7.34 1.15
C MET A 44 -7.81 -7.21 0.37
N ALA A 45 -8.79 -6.52 0.94
CA ALA A 45 -10.04 -6.19 0.28
C ALA A 45 -10.13 -4.68 0.09
N ARG A 46 -10.64 -4.23 -1.06
CA ARG A 46 -10.96 -2.81 -1.27
C ARG A 46 -12.20 -2.42 -0.45
N VAL A 47 -12.14 -1.27 0.19
CA VAL A 47 -13.27 -0.70 0.96
C VAL A 47 -13.50 0.74 0.51
N LYS A 48 -14.77 1.17 0.47
CA LYS A 48 -15.14 2.55 0.15
C LYS A 48 -15.68 3.26 1.39
N LEU A 49 -15.05 4.36 1.78
CA LEU A 49 -15.53 5.23 2.87
C LEU A 49 -15.56 6.67 2.36
N SER A 50 -16.65 7.39 2.64
CA SER A 50 -16.84 8.80 2.24
C SER A 50 -16.51 9.08 0.76
N GLY A 51 -16.88 8.16 -0.13
CA GLY A 51 -16.69 8.31 -1.57
C GLY A 51 -15.29 7.93 -2.10
N LYS A 52 -14.32 7.62 -1.23
CA LYS A 52 -12.96 7.23 -1.63
C LYS A 52 -12.68 5.76 -1.33
N TRP A 53 -11.81 5.15 -2.12
CA TRP A 53 -11.38 3.76 -1.95
C TRP A 53 -10.06 3.66 -1.19
N GLY A 54 -9.98 2.67 -0.31
CA GLY A 54 -8.80 2.23 0.41
C GLY A 54 -8.80 0.70 0.52
N TYR A 55 -7.97 0.16 1.41
CA TYR A 55 -7.83 -1.28 1.57
C TYR A 55 -7.76 -1.70 3.04
N ILE A 56 -8.39 -2.82 3.35
CA ILE A 56 -8.36 -3.46 4.68
C ILE A 56 -7.65 -4.82 4.60
N ASP A 57 -7.09 -5.26 5.72
CA ASP A 57 -6.64 -6.64 5.91
C ASP A 57 -7.80 -7.55 6.35
N ARG A 58 -7.52 -8.86 6.48
CA ARG A 58 -8.51 -9.86 6.91
C ARG A 58 -9.09 -9.64 8.32
N THR A 59 -8.46 -8.79 9.14
CA THR A 59 -8.97 -8.44 10.47
C THR A 59 -9.96 -7.27 10.42
N GLY A 60 -10.17 -6.68 9.24
CA GLY A 60 -10.99 -5.49 9.06
C GLY A 60 -10.25 -4.18 9.32
N ARG A 61 -8.94 -4.23 9.60
CA ARG A 61 -8.13 -3.03 9.86
C ARG A 61 -7.76 -2.36 8.53
N ILE A 62 -7.90 -1.03 8.49
CA ILE A 62 -7.44 -0.22 7.36
C ILE A 62 -5.92 -0.29 7.24
N VAL A 63 -5.43 -0.77 6.10
CA VAL A 63 -4.00 -0.84 5.73
C VAL A 63 -3.63 0.33 4.85
N ILE A 64 -4.50 0.68 3.90
CA ILE A 64 -4.34 1.84 3.03
C ILE A 64 -5.58 2.71 3.23
N ASN A 65 -5.38 3.92 3.74
CA ASN A 65 -6.47 4.85 3.99
C ASN A 65 -7.26 5.14 2.70
N PRO A 66 -8.59 5.26 2.79
CA PRO A 66 -9.40 5.71 1.66
C PRO A 66 -8.92 7.04 1.11
N GLN A 67 -8.38 7.02 -0.11
CA GLN A 67 -7.82 8.19 -0.77
C GLN A 67 -7.99 8.16 -2.29
N PHE A 68 -8.25 6.98 -2.87
CA PHE A 68 -8.36 6.80 -4.31
C PHE A 68 -9.77 7.08 -4.82
N GLU A 69 -9.88 7.62 -6.04
CA GLU A 69 -11.16 7.81 -6.74
C GLU A 69 -11.78 6.46 -7.12
N GLU A 70 -10.94 5.55 -7.60
CA GLU A 70 -11.26 4.16 -7.95
C GLU A 70 -10.10 3.24 -7.57
N ALA A 71 -10.38 1.96 -7.36
CA ALA A 71 -9.41 0.97 -6.92
C ALA A 71 -9.78 -0.43 -7.43
N GLY A 72 -8.82 -1.12 -8.04
CA GLY A 72 -8.90 -2.53 -8.41
C GLY A 72 -8.46 -3.45 -7.27
N ASP A 73 -8.60 -4.75 -7.49
CA ASP A 73 -8.09 -5.76 -6.56
C ASP A 73 -6.58 -5.92 -6.73
N PHE A 74 -5.92 -6.46 -5.70
CA PHE A 74 -4.50 -6.79 -5.80
C PHE A 74 -4.32 -8.04 -6.67
N SER A 75 -3.59 -7.91 -7.78
CA SER A 75 -3.08 -9.01 -8.59
C SER A 75 -1.56 -8.92 -8.73
N GLU A 76 -0.88 -10.05 -8.60
CA GLU A 76 0.60 -10.12 -8.65
C GLU A 76 1.30 -9.09 -7.73
N GLY A 77 0.65 -8.74 -6.62
CA GLY A 77 1.17 -7.81 -5.61
C GLY A 77 0.96 -6.32 -5.91
N LEU A 78 0.29 -5.96 -7.01
CA LEU A 78 -0.06 -4.58 -7.37
C LEU A 78 -1.56 -4.43 -7.54
N ALA A 79 -2.08 -3.24 -7.28
CA ALA A 79 -3.47 -2.89 -7.57
C ALA A 79 -3.52 -1.61 -8.40
N ARG A 80 -4.37 -1.59 -9.44
CA ARG A 80 -4.64 -0.37 -10.18
C ARG A 80 -5.48 0.58 -9.33
N VAL A 81 -5.11 1.84 -9.26
CA VAL A 81 -5.85 2.88 -8.53
C VAL A 81 -5.93 4.16 -9.34
N LYS A 82 -6.99 4.93 -9.13
CA LYS A 82 -7.24 6.18 -9.86
C LYS A 82 -7.09 7.38 -8.94
N THR A 83 -6.32 8.37 -9.40
CA THR A 83 -6.09 9.64 -8.71
C THR A 83 -5.92 10.73 -9.75
N GLY A 84 -6.63 11.85 -9.60
CA GLY A 84 -6.58 12.94 -10.57
C GLY A 84 -7.09 12.51 -11.95
N GLY A 85 -8.07 11.60 -11.99
CA GLY A 85 -8.64 11.10 -13.23
C GLY A 85 -7.75 10.12 -14.02
N LYS A 86 -6.55 9.80 -13.55
CA LYS A 86 -5.61 8.87 -14.22
C LYS A 86 -5.37 7.62 -13.38
N TRP A 87 -5.10 6.51 -14.06
CA TRP A 87 -4.76 5.23 -13.44
C TRP A 87 -3.25 5.09 -13.25
N GLY A 88 -2.87 4.55 -12.10
CA GLY A 88 -1.52 4.10 -11.76
C GLY A 88 -1.61 2.81 -10.93
N TYR A 89 -0.48 2.37 -10.38
CA TYR A 89 -0.42 1.12 -9.62
C TYR A 89 0.31 1.28 -8.30
N VAL A 90 -0.29 0.75 -7.24
CA VAL A 90 0.27 0.76 -5.88
C VAL A 90 0.65 -0.63 -5.41
N ASP A 91 1.68 -0.72 -4.57
CA ASP A 91 1.94 -1.93 -3.78
C ASP A 91 0.96 -2.04 -2.59
N ARG A 92 1.07 -3.15 -1.86
CA ARG A 92 0.26 -3.46 -0.67
C ARG A 92 0.49 -2.50 0.51
N THR A 93 1.47 -1.59 0.41
CA THR A 93 1.67 -0.50 1.38
C THR A 93 0.97 0.79 0.96
N GLY A 94 0.39 0.83 -0.25
CA GLY A 94 -0.23 2.01 -0.84
C GLY A 94 0.75 2.95 -1.53
N ARG A 95 2.02 2.55 -1.67
CA ARG A 95 3.02 3.33 -2.39
C ARG A 95 2.87 3.09 -3.89
N PHE A 96 2.85 4.16 -4.68
CA PHE A 96 2.89 4.06 -6.13
C PHE A 96 4.21 3.44 -6.59
N LEU A 97 4.12 2.35 -7.35
CA LEU A 97 5.22 1.86 -8.18
C LEU A 97 5.14 2.43 -9.58
N ILE A 98 3.93 2.69 -10.05
CA ILE A 98 3.68 3.34 -11.33
C ILE A 98 2.74 4.50 -11.04
N ASN A 99 3.22 5.73 -11.24
CA ASN A 99 2.43 6.93 -10.96
C ASN A 99 1.19 6.98 -11.87
N PRO A 100 0.11 7.65 -11.42
CA PRO A 100 -1.07 7.88 -12.25
C PRO A 100 -0.72 8.59 -13.55
N GLN A 101 -0.90 7.91 -14.68
CA GLN A 101 -0.60 8.45 -16.01
C GLN A 101 -1.49 7.87 -17.12
N PHE A 102 -2.14 6.73 -16.87
CA PHE A 102 -2.94 6.04 -17.89
C PHE A 102 -4.39 6.51 -17.90
N GLU A 103 -5.00 6.51 -19.08
CA GLU A 103 -6.43 6.80 -19.25
C GLU A 103 -7.29 5.65 -18.72
N GLU A 104 -6.85 4.42 -18.96
CA GLU A 104 -7.44 3.17 -18.47
C GLU A 104 -6.33 2.17 -18.17
N ALA A 105 -6.61 1.21 -17.28
CA ALA A 105 -5.66 0.19 -16.83
C ALA A 105 -6.39 -1.13 -16.52
N GLY A 106 -5.77 -2.25 -16.87
CA GLY A 106 -6.17 -3.60 -16.48
C GLY A 106 -5.46 -4.07 -15.20
N ASP A 107 -5.77 -5.27 -14.73
CA ASP A 107 -5.02 -5.90 -13.64
C ASP A 107 -3.79 -6.61 -14.20
N PHE A 108 -2.75 -6.75 -13.37
CA PHE A 108 -1.59 -7.54 -13.76
C PHE A 108 -1.96 -9.03 -13.86
N SER A 109 -1.53 -9.66 -14.94
CA SER A 109 -1.61 -11.11 -15.13
C SER A 109 -0.50 -11.55 -16.08
N GLN A 110 0.17 -12.65 -15.75
CA GLN A 110 1.34 -13.12 -16.50
C GLN A 110 2.45 -12.05 -16.57
N GLY A 111 2.59 -11.22 -15.53
CA GLY A 111 3.59 -10.16 -15.47
C GLY A 111 3.30 -8.90 -16.29
N LEU A 112 2.16 -8.84 -17.00
CA LEU A 112 1.77 -7.72 -17.85
C LEU A 112 0.41 -7.17 -17.47
N ALA A 113 0.20 -5.88 -17.71
CA ALA A 113 -1.11 -5.23 -17.61
C ALA A 113 -1.37 -4.39 -18.86
N ARG A 114 -2.60 -4.47 -19.40
CA ARG A 114 -3.01 -3.56 -20.48
C ARG A 114 -3.19 -2.15 -19.93
N VAL A 115 -2.74 -1.16 -20.67
CA VAL A 115 -2.91 0.26 -20.32
C VAL A 115 -3.29 1.05 -21.56
N LYS A 116 -4.08 2.10 -21.36
CA LYS A 116 -4.50 2.99 -22.44
C LYS A 116 -3.82 4.35 -22.33
N LEU A 117 -3.21 4.78 -23.45
CA LEU A 117 -2.53 6.05 -23.58
C LEU A 117 -2.77 6.60 -24.99
N GLY A 118 -3.24 7.84 -25.11
CA GLY A 118 -3.55 8.43 -26.40
C GLY A 118 -4.66 7.69 -27.14
N GLY A 119 -5.64 7.13 -26.41
CA GLY A 119 -6.75 6.38 -26.97
C GLY A 119 -6.43 4.97 -27.49
N LYS A 120 -5.18 4.50 -27.39
CA LYS A 120 -4.76 3.16 -27.82
C LYS A 120 -4.30 2.31 -26.65
N TRP A 121 -4.50 1.00 -26.76
CA TRP A 121 -4.05 0.01 -25.79
C TRP A 121 -2.64 -0.49 -26.12
N GLY A 122 -1.83 -0.61 -25.08
CA GLY A 122 -0.54 -1.29 -25.04
C GLY A 122 -0.41 -2.07 -23.74
N TYR A 123 0.80 -2.57 -23.45
CA TYR A 123 1.06 -3.35 -22.24
C TYR A 123 2.32 -2.89 -21.54
N VAL A 124 2.25 -2.83 -20.21
CA VAL A 124 3.38 -2.51 -19.33
C VAL A 124 3.72 -3.69 -18.44
N ASP A 125 4.98 -3.75 -18.03
CA ASP A 125 5.42 -4.65 -16.97
C ASP A 125 5.13 -4.06 -15.57
N ARG A 126 5.52 -4.80 -14.53
CA ARG A 126 5.32 -4.41 -13.12
C ARG A 126 6.17 -3.23 -12.66
N ARG A 127 7.13 -2.78 -13.47
CA ARG A 127 7.94 -1.58 -13.25
C ARG A 127 7.35 -0.36 -13.98
N GLY A 128 6.35 -0.58 -14.84
CA GLY A 128 5.74 0.45 -15.68
C GLY A 128 6.46 0.65 -17.01
N GLU A 129 7.39 -0.24 -17.36
CA GLU A 129 8.06 -0.22 -18.66
C GLU A 129 7.08 -0.71 -19.73
N VAL A 130 6.98 0.03 -20.83
CA VAL A 130 6.13 -0.33 -21.96
C VAL A 130 6.78 -1.50 -22.70
N ILE A 131 6.20 -2.68 -22.59
CA ILE A 131 6.65 -3.90 -23.28
C ILE A 131 6.04 -3.97 -24.69
N ILE A 132 4.78 -3.55 -24.81
CA ILE A 132 4.08 -3.48 -26.09
C ILE A 132 3.52 -2.06 -26.23
N PRO A 133 4.02 -1.27 -27.21
CA PRO A 133 3.57 0.10 -27.40
C PRO A 133 2.07 0.21 -27.62
N PRO A 134 1.42 1.29 -27.13
CA PRO A 134 0.02 1.58 -27.42
C PRO A 134 -0.26 1.66 -28.91
N GLN A 135 -0.97 0.68 -29.46
CA GLN A 135 -1.28 0.60 -30.89
C GLN A 135 -2.62 -0.06 -31.21
N PHE A 136 -3.23 -0.76 -30.25
CA PHE A 136 -4.47 -1.50 -30.46
C PHE A 136 -5.70 -0.65 -30.11
N SER A 137 -6.81 -0.85 -30.82
CA SER A 137 -8.11 -0.24 -30.47
C SER A 137 -8.75 -0.93 -29.28
N GLU A 138 -8.48 -2.22 -29.10
CA GLU A 138 -9.00 -3.06 -28.01
C GLU A 138 -7.90 -4.00 -27.52
N ALA A 139 -7.96 -4.39 -26.25
CA ALA A 139 -7.03 -5.30 -25.62
C ALA A 139 -7.73 -6.00 -24.44
N SER A 140 -7.31 -7.22 -24.13
CA SER A 140 -7.76 -7.99 -22.96
C SER A 140 -6.58 -8.28 -22.04
N ASP A 141 -6.87 -8.59 -20.78
CA ASP A 141 -5.83 -9.02 -19.86
C ASP A 141 -5.25 -10.37 -20.31
N PHE A 142 -3.94 -10.58 -20.12
CA PHE A 142 -3.34 -11.88 -20.41
C PHE A 142 -3.97 -12.95 -19.50
N SER A 143 -4.27 -14.11 -20.05
CA SER A 143 -4.71 -15.27 -19.29
C SER A 143 -3.93 -16.48 -19.76
N ARG A 144 -3.81 -17.50 -18.89
CA ARG A 144 -3.29 -18.78 -19.36
C ARG A 144 -4.36 -19.39 -20.26
N SER A 145 -4.01 -19.67 -21.51
CA SER A 145 -4.80 -20.60 -22.32
C SER A 145 -4.60 -22.01 -21.78
N PHE A 146 -5.70 -22.77 -21.67
CA PHE A 146 -5.71 -24.15 -21.16
C PHE A 146 -5.18 -25.14 -22.19
#